data_AF-A0A9E2D437-F1
#
_entry.id   AF-A0A9E2D437-F1
#
_cell.length_a   1.000
_cell.length_b   1.000
_cell.length_c   1.000
_cell.angle_alpha   90.00
_cell.angle_beta   90.00
_cell.angle_gamma   90.00
#
_symmetry.space_group_name_H-M   'P 1'
#
loop_
_entity.id
_entity.type
_entity.pdbx_description
1 polymer ?
#
loop_
_entity_poly.entity_id
_entity_poly.type
_entity_poly.pdbx_seq_one_letter_code
_entity_poly.pdbx_strand_id
1 'polypeptide(L)'
;MKKKRKILYNVLSVFFISSAISCMPINATERGTEVKNGNDKAPMLLASAEQPAVAPSAKNGSDLYAQTPEPLTVMQCAQCHIAVFNKIKNDGGRHRINCQDCHQQFHSYNPTKNNWKEIMPQCTQCHTEPPHGANFLDCTTCHIIPHTPLNVPMNDLLAGQCANCHTGPAGELTQFPSAHTEQGCSTCHHTKHGNIPSCMECHEPHIPDQPVEACKSCHPVHRPLEITYEPGTEATCGACHDQVYNVWAASPSKHSGVACAKCHEKHGQIPECTNCHNQPHDPKMLEKFPRCLDCHINAHNPPINK
;
A
#
# COMPACT_ATOMS: atom_id res chain seq x y z
N MET A 1 12.28 -0.06 59.40
CA MET A 1 11.45 1.10 58.99
C MET A 1 12.33 2.33 58.86
N LYS A 2 12.72 2.73 57.64
CA LYS A 2 13.50 3.95 57.37
C LYS A 2 12.78 4.76 56.29
N LYS A 3 12.17 5.87 56.70
CA LYS A 3 11.49 6.85 55.83
C LYS A 3 12.54 7.55 54.95
N LYS A 4 12.46 7.39 53.63
CA LYS A 4 13.11 8.31 52.67
C LYS A 4 12.00 9.14 52.00
N ARG A 5 12.05 10.45 52.24
CA ARG A 5 11.20 11.48 51.61
C ARG A 5 11.50 11.54 50.11
N LYS A 6 10.47 11.39 49.27
CA LYS A 6 10.52 11.75 47.84
C LYS A 6 10.15 13.24 47.71
N ILE A 7 11.04 14.02 47.11
CA ILE A 7 10.77 15.39 46.67
C ILE A 7 10.32 15.28 45.21
N LEU A 8 9.06 15.61 44.95
CA LEU A 8 8.47 15.69 43.61
C LEU A 8 8.69 17.12 43.12
N TYR A 9 9.49 17.31 42.07
CA TYR A 9 9.55 18.58 41.34
C TYR A 9 8.42 18.59 40.31
N ASN A 10 7.52 19.55 40.47
CA ASN A 10 6.38 19.83 39.62
C ASN A 10 6.78 21.01 38.73
N VAL A 11 6.99 20.79 37.43
CA VAL A 11 7.24 21.87 36.46
C VAL A 11 6.27 21.66 35.30
N LEU A 12 5.09 22.25 35.43
CA LEU A 12 4.11 22.38 34.35
C LEU A 12 4.18 23.84 33.86
N SER A 13 4.98 24.09 32.83
CA SER A 13 4.97 25.38 32.12
C SER A 13 3.97 25.29 30.97
N VAL A 14 2.79 25.89 31.17
CA VAL A 14 1.77 26.08 30.15
C VAL A 14 2.11 27.34 29.36
N PHE A 15 2.58 27.19 28.12
CA PHE A 15 2.67 28.29 27.17
C PHE A 15 1.34 28.44 26.42
N PHE A 16 0.63 29.54 26.69
CA PHE A 16 -0.49 30.01 25.87
C PHE A 16 0.07 30.71 24.63
N ILE A 17 -0.15 30.14 23.44
CA ILE A 17 0.00 30.86 22.17
C ILE A 17 -1.40 31.04 21.59
N SER A 18 -1.92 32.26 21.76
CA SER A 18 -3.10 32.76 21.07
C SER A 18 -2.63 33.34 19.73
N SER A 19 -3.16 32.86 18.61
CA SER A 19 -2.99 33.50 17.31
C SER A 19 -4.26 33.34 16.49
N ALA A 20 -4.89 34.49 16.24
CA ALA A 20 -6.12 34.66 15.50
C ALA A 20 -5.96 34.25 14.03
N ILE A 21 -6.84 33.38 13.56
CA ILE A 21 -7.01 33.08 12.13
C ILE A 21 -8.12 34.01 11.63
N SER A 22 -7.71 35.03 10.89
CA SER A 22 -8.60 35.95 10.18
C SER A 22 -9.10 35.31 8.89
N CYS A 23 -10.41 35.38 8.67
CA CYS A 23 -11.10 34.97 7.46
C CYS A 23 -10.62 35.80 6.25
N MET A 24 -10.31 35.12 5.13
CA MET A 24 -10.30 35.75 3.80
C MET A 24 -11.18 34.95 2.84
N PRO A 25 -12.05 35.62 2.05
CA PRO A 25 -12.92 34.97 1.08
C PRO A 25 -12.18 34.60 -0.22
N ILE A 26 -12.66 33.51 -0.80
CA ILE A 26 -12.25 32.90 -2.06
C ILE A 26 -12.63 33.84 -3.22
N ASN A 27 -11.62 34.32 -3.97
CA ASN A 27 -11.80 35.04 -5.22
C ASN A 27 -11.87 34.04 -6.38
N ALA A 28 -13.07 33.87 -6.94
CA ALA A 28 -13.30 33.18 -8.19
C ALA A 28 -13.12 34.17 -9.36
N THR A 29 -12.08 33.98 -10.18
CA THR A 29 -12.03 34.50 -11.57
C THR A 29 -10.90 33.81 -12.34
N GLU A 30 -11.25 32.77 -13.10
CA GLU A 30 -10.51 32.34 -14.30
C GLU A 30 -11.45 32.60 -15.48
N ARG A 31 -11.17 33.61 -16.32
CA ARG A 31 -10.53 33.45 -17.64
C ARG A 31 -10.98 32.15 -18.32
N GLY A 32 -11.90 32.15 -19.28
CA GLY A 32 -11.95 33.03 -20.45
C GLY A 32 -11.24 32.33 -21.62
N THR A 33 -11.97 31.47 -22.33
CA THR A 33 -11.61 31.04 -23.68
C THR A 33 -12.75 31.41 -24.63
N GLU A 34 -12.40 32.31 -25.55
CA GLU A 34 -13.23 32.76 -26.65
C GLU A 34 -13.61 31.60 -27.58
N VAL A 35 -14.88 31.53 -27.96
CA VAL A 35 -15.30 30.87 -29.20
C VAL A 35 -15.88 31.94 -30.12
N LYS A 36 -15.33 31.98 -31.32
CA LYS A 36 -15.51 32.99 -32.36
C LYS A 36 -16.94 32.98 -32.93
N ASN A 37 -17.44 34.20 -33.18
CA ASN A 37 -18.62 34.49 -33.97
C ASN A 37 -18.48 33.99 -35.42
N GLY A 38 -19.53 33.32 -35.91
CA GLY A 38 -19.81 33.11 -37.32
C GLY A 38 -21.26 33.53 -37.60
N ASN A 39 -21.42 34.72 -38.18
CA ASN A 39 -22.66 35.23 -38.72
C ASN A 39 -22.91 34.53 -40.06
N ASP A 40 -24.01 33.79 -40.20
CA ASP A 40 -24.59 33.51 -41.52
C ASP A 40 -26.12 33.56 -41.43
N LYS A 41 -26.69 34.37 -42.33
CA LYS A 41 -28.12 34.66 -42.42
C LYS A 41 -28.86 33.52 -43.12
N ALA A 42 -30.09 33.29 -42.67
CA ALA A 42 -31.02 32.23 -43.05
C ALA A 42 -31.32 32.10 -44.55
N PRO A 43 -32.00 31.00 -44.95
CA PRO A 43 -33.42 31.21 -45.22
C PRO A 43 -34.34 30.27 -44.44
N MET A 44 -35.40 30.91 -43.96
CA MET A 44 -36.62 30.38 -43.38
C MET A 44 -37.32 29.42 -44.36
N LEU A 45 -37.46 28.15 -43.95
CA LEU A 45 -38.37 27.19 -44.57
C LEU A 45 -39.34 26.71 -43.49
N LEU A 46 -40.57 27.20 -43.63
CA LEU A 46 -41.75 26.82 -42.86
C LEU A 46 -42.04 25.34 -43.07
N ALA A 47 -41.98 24.55 -42.00
CA ALA A 47 -42.67 23.29 -41.88
C ALA A 47 -43.26 23.21 -40.48
N SER A 48 -44.52 23.64 -40.36
CA SER A 48 -45.38 23.34 -39.21
C SER A 48 -45.54 21.84 -39.09
N ALA A 49 -44.86 21.23 -38.12
CA ALA A 49 -45.37 20.04 -37.47
C ALA A 49 -46.10 20.52 -36.21
N GLU A 50 -47.43 20.41 -36.25
CA GLU A 50 -48.34 20.72 -35.17
C GLU A 50 -47.95 19.89 -33.92
N GLN A 51 -47.21 20.49 -32.99
CA GLN A 51 -47.16 20.01 -31.62
C GLN A 51 -48.46 20.44 -30.96
N PRO A 52 -49.30 19.52 -30.46
CA PRO A 52 -50.45 19.92 -29.66
C PRO A 52 -49.92 20.66 -28.43
N ALA A 53 -50.29 21.92 -28.31
CA ALA A 53 -50.08 22.73 -27.13
C ALA A 53 -50.81 22.07 -25.96
N VAL A 54 -50.08 21.33 -25.13
CA VAL A 54 -50.57 20.95 -23.81
C VAL A 54 -50.52 22.21 -22.97
N ALA A 55 -51.68 22.84 -22.80
CA ALA A 55 -51.87 23.92 -21.84
C ALA A 55 -51.29 23.51 -20.47
N PRO A 56 -50.67 24.42 -19.70
CA PRO A 56 -50.32 24.13 -18.33
C PRO A 56 -51.64 24.05 -17.55
N SER A 57 -52.19 22.84 -17.46
CA SER A 57 -53.31 22.60 -16.55
C SER A 57 -52.80 22.92 -15.16
N ALA A 58 -53.29 24.02 -14.58
CA ALA A 58 -53.11 24.32 -13.18
C ALA A 58 -53.70 23.14 -12.41
N LYS A 59 -52.85 22.20 -12.02
CA LYS A 59 -53.23 21.07 -11.19
C LYS A 59 -53.70 21.67 -9.86
N ASN A 60 -55.00 21.63 -9.60
CA ASN A 60 -55.55 21.86 -8.27
C ASN A 60 -54.79 20.96 -7.29
N GLY A 61 -54.49 21.44 -6.08
CA GLY A 61 -53.65 20.72 -5.10
C GLY A 61 -54.11 19.29 -4.77
N SER A 62 -55.37 18.92 -5.08
CA SER A 62 -55.91 17.56 -4.96
C SER A 62 -55.32 16.56 -5.96
N ASP A 63 -54.86 17.00 -7.13
CA ASP A 63 -54.26 16.15 -8.18
C ASP A 63 -52.77 15.82 -7.93
N LEU A 64 -52.17 16.42 -6.90
CA LEU A 64 -50.78 16.11 -6.49
C LEU A 64 -50.64 14.69 -5.92
N TYR A 65 -51.72 14.13 -5.39
CA TYR A 65 -51.74 12.80 -4.76
C TYR A 65 -52.48 11.75 -5.59
N ALA A 66 -52.87 12.07 -6.82
CA ALA A 66 -53.63 11.17 -7.70
C ALA A 66 -52.78 10.05 -8.33
N GLN A 67 -51.45 10.15 -8.23
CA GLN A 67 -50.50 9.19 -8.80
C GLN A 67 -49.97 8.22 -7.75
N THR A 68 -49.81 6.97 -8.13
CA THR A 68 -49.08 5.99 -7.34
C THR A 68 -47.57 6.30 -7.41
N PRO A 69 -46.87 6.47 -6.27
CA PRO A 69 -45.45 6.72 -6.28
C PRO A 69 -44.67 5.51 -6.80
N GLU A 70 -43.84 5.72 -7.82
CA GLU A 70 -42.86 4.73 -8.26
C GLU A 70 -41.65 4.70 -7.30
N PRO A 71 -40.95 3.56 -7.17
CA PRO A 71 -39.69 3.49 -6.44
C PRO A 71 -38.67 4.51 -6.96
N LEU A 72 -37.97 5.16 -6.05
CA LEU A 72 -36.92 6.12 -6.42
C LEU A 72 -35.79 5.43 -7.19
N THR A 73 -35.28 6.06 -8.23
CA THR A 73 -34.03 5.65 -8.87
C THR A 73 -32.82 5.98 -7.97
N VAL A 74 -31.68 5.33 -8.24
CA VAL A 74 -30.41 5.65 -7.54
C VAL A 74 -30.07 7.14 -7.63
N MET A 75 -30.33 7.78 -8.78
CA MET A 75 -30.06 9.20 -8.97
C MET A 75 -30.98 10.09 -8.12
N GLN A 76 -32.25 9.72 -7.98
CA GLN A 76 -33.17 10.44 -7.09
C GLN A 76 -32.77 10.28 -5.61
N CYS A 77 -32.30 9.10 -5.20
CA CYS A 77 -31.70 8.92 -3.87
C CYS A 77 -30.45 9.80 -3.70
N ALA A 78 -29.62 9.90 -4.74
CA ALA A 78 -28.38 10.68 -4.74
C ALA A 78 -28.59 12.19 -4.58
N GLN A 79 -29.74 12.73 -4.99
CA GLN A 79 -30.07 14.15 -4.81
C GLN A 79 -30.02 14.57 -3.33
N CYS A 80 -30.36 13.67 -2.41
CA CYS A 80 -30.30 13.92 -0.96
C CYS A 80 -29.10 13.23 -0.29
N HIS A 81 -28.64 12.08 -0.81
CA HIS A 81 -27.55 11.29 -0.23
C HIS A 81 -26.25 11.36 -1.04
N ILE A 82 -25.86 12.58 -1.43
CA ILE A 82 -24.71 12.86 -2.32
C ILE A 82 -23.41 12.20 -1.80
N ALA A 83 -23.15 12.31 -0.49
CA ALA A 83 -21.93 11.74 0.11
C ALA A 83 -21.87 10.21 0.02
N VAL A 84 -23.01 9.52 0.25
CA VAL A 84 -23.10 8.06 0.13
C VAL A 84 -22.97 7.65 -1.33
N PHE A 85 -23.68 8.32 -2.23
CA PHE A 85 -23.59 8.07 -3.65
C PHE A 85 -22.16 8.20 -4.16
N ASN A 86 -21.45 9.27 -3.78
CA ASN A 86 -20.05 9.47 -4.18
C ASN A 86 -19.12 8.40 -3.60
N LYS A 87 -19.32 7.98 -2.35
CA LYS A 87 -18.56 6.86 -1.75
C LYS A 87 -18.76 5.56 -2.51
N ILE A 88 -19.99 5.19 -2.82
CA ILE A 88 -20.28 3.96 -3.59
C ILE A 88 -19.72 4.08 -5.02
N LYS A 89 -19.89 5.25 -5.66
CA LYS A 89 -19.36 5.53 -7.00
C LYS A 89 -17.85 5.35 -7.06
N ASN A 90 -17.11 5.85 -6.07
CA ASN A 90 -15.65 5.81 -6.09
C ASN A 90 -15.12 4.48 -5.54
N ASP A 91 -15.64 4.03 -4.39
CA ASP A 91 -15.04 2.97 -3.57
C ASP A 91 -15.98 1.78 -3.30
N GLY A 92 -17.17 1.75 -3.90
CA GLY A 92 -18.18 0.72 -3.63
C GLY A 92 -17.85 -0.67 -4.15
N GLY A 93 -16.87 -0.80 -5.06
CA GLY A 93 -16.53 -2.09 -5.67
C GLY A 93 -17.76 -2.79 -6.25
N ARG A 94 -18.04 -4.01 -5.79
CA ARG A 94 -19.21 -4.80 -6.19
C ARG A 94 -20.53 -4.37 -5.54
N HIS A 95 -20.50 -3.47 -4.55
CA HIS A 95 -21.71 -2.93 -3.91
C HIS A 95 -22.30 -1.73 -4.67
N ARG A 96 -21.87 -1.50 -5.92
CA ARG A 96 -22.51 -0.57 -6.85
C ARG A 96 -23.81 -1.20 -7.39
N ILE A 97 -24.78 -1.40 -6.51
CA ILE A 97 -26.11 -1.98 -6.77
C ILE A 97 -27.21 -0.93 -6.57
N ASN A 98 -28.48 -1.23 -6.89
CA ASN A 98 -29.55 -0.28 -6.60
C ASN A 98 -29.74 -0.17 -5.09
N CYS A 99 -30.08 1.03 -4.59
CA CYS A 99 -30.27 1.25 -3.15
C CYS A 99 -31.35 0.32 -2.59
N GLN A 100 -32.38 0.02 -3.38
CA GLN A 100 -33.52 -0.84 -3.02
C GLN A 100 -33.16 -2.33 -2.96
N ASP A 101 -32.08 -2.74 -3.62
CA ASP A 101 -31.64 -4.14 -3.60
C ASP A 101 -31.05 -4.52 -2.23
N CYS A 102 -30.64 -3.52 -1.44
CA CYS A 102 -30.15 -3.69 -0.07
C CYS A 102 -31.13 -3.10 0.96
N HIS A 103 -31.55 -1.85 0.78
CA HIS A 103 -32.49 -1.18 1.68
C HIS A 103 -33.94 -1.49 1.30
N GLN A 104 -34.63 -2.24 2.15
CA GLN A 104 -36.07 -2.53 2.01
C GLN A 104 -36.95 -1.52 2.76
N GLN A 105 -36.34 -0.68 3.61
CA GLN A 105 -36.99 0.36 4.39
C GLN A 105 -36.17 1.65 4.30
N PHE A 106 -36.84 2.78 4.12
CA PHE A 106 -36.21 4.09 3.92
C PHE A 106 -36.79 5.13 4.89
N HIS A 107 -35.95 6.05 5.34
CA HIS A 107 -36.31 7.12 6.29
C HIS A 107 -36.98 6.62 7.59
N SER A 108 -36.68 5.38 7.99
CA SER A 108 -37.26 4.71 9.16
C SER A 108 -36.41 4.84 10.43
N TYR A 109 -35.21 5.43 10.34
CA TYR A 109 -34.36 5.68 11.50
C TYR A 109 -35.00 6.72 12.41
N ASN A 110 -35.10 6.37 13.70
CA ASN A 110 -35.60 7.26 14.73
C ASN A 110 -34.58 7.34 15.89
N PRO A 111 -33.95 8.50 16.11
CA PRO A 111 -32.96 8.67 17.18
C PRO A 111 -33.49 8.34 18.59
N THR A 112 -34.77 8.61 18.86
CA THR A 112 -35.40 8.29 20.16
C THR A 112 -35.57 6.80 20.37
N LYS A 113 -35.77 6.03 19.29
CA LYS A 113 -35.88 4.56 19.35
C LYS A 113 -34.53 3.86 19.23
N ASN A 114 -33.50 4.56 18.75
CA ASN A 114 -32.18 4.00 18.46
C ASN A 114 -32.23 2.70 17.62
N ASN A 115 -33.15 2.64 16.66
CA ASN A 115 -33.52 1.42 15.93
C ASN A 115 -32.56 1.05 14.79
N TRP A 116 -31.36 1.64 14.72
CA TRP A 116 -30.43 1.44 13.60
C TRP A 116 -30.13 -0.05 13.33
N LYS A 117 -29.78 -0.81 14.38
CA LYS A 117 -29.42 -2.23 14.26
C LYS A 117 -30.55 -3.08 13.69
N GLU A 118 -31.80 -2.72 13.97
CA GLU A 118 -33.00 -3.47 13.55
C GLU A 118 -33.35 -3.21 12.08
N ILE A 119 -33.11 -1.98 11.60
CA ILE A 119 -33.47 -1.56 10.25
C ILE A 119 -32.34 -1.73 9.23
N MET A 120 -31.11 -2.01 9.68
CA MET A 120 -29.98 -2.21 8.78
C MET A 120 -30.08 -3.55 8.04
N PRO A 121 -29.88 -3.55 6.70
CA PRO A 121 -29.85 -4.78 5.91
C PRO A 121 -28.80 -5.78 6.39
N GLN A 122 -29.13 -7.06 6.32
CA GLN A 122 -28.23 -8.13 6.74
C GLN A 122 -27.38 -8.59 5.55
N CYS A 123 -26.07 -8.72 5.76
CA CYS A 123 -25.12 -9.13 4.72
C CYS A 123 -25.48 -10.51 4.13
N THR A 124 -26.04 -11.40 4.97
CA THR A 124 -26.44 -12.76 4.64
C THR A 124 -27.61 -12.85 3.66
N GLN A 125 -28.31 -11.75 3.36
CA GLN A 125 -29.34 -11.72 2.32
C GLN A 125 -28.75 -11.91 0.91
N CYS A 126 -27.49 -11.52 0.69
CA CYS A 126 -26.80 -11.69 -0.58
C CYS A 126 -25.53 -12.55 -0.45
N HIS A 127 -24.86 -12.52 0.70
CA HIS A 127 -23.69 -13.36 0.98
C HIS A 127 -24.12 -14.63 1.72
N THR A 128 -24.58 -15.63 0.96
CA THR A 128 -25.05 -16.91 1.52
C THR A 128 -23.93 -17.76 2.11
N GLU A 129 -22.69 -17.56 1.63
CA GLU A 129 -21.49 -18.21 2.16
C GLU A 129 -20.48 -17.13 2.62
N PRO A 130 -19.85 -17.28 3.81
CA PRO A 130 -18.86 -16.33 4.30
C PRO A 130 -17.64 -16.22 3.35
N PRO A 131 -17.34 -15.03 2.81
CA PRO A 131 -16.24 -14.86 1.84
C PRO A 131 -14.85 -15.19 2.39
N HIS A 132 -14.67 -15.11 3.71
CA HIS A 132 -13.42 -15.38 4.42
C HIS A 132 -13.47 -16.69 5.25
N GLY A 133 -14.41 -17.58 4.94
CA GLY A 133 -14.62 -18.83 5.66
C GLY A 133 -15.30 -18.64 7.03
N ALA A 134 -15.37 -19.73 7.81
CA ALA A 134 -16.16 -19.79 9.05
C ALA A 134 -15.55 -18.98 10.22
N ASN A 135 -14.30 -18.54 10.12
CA ASN A 135 -13.60 -17.86 11.21
C ASN A 135 -14.01 -16.39 11.38
N PHE A 136 -14.70 -15.80 10.39
CA PHE A 136 -15.05 -14.38 10.39
C PHE A 136 -16.53 -14.18 10.05
N LEU A 137 -17.40 -14.32 11.07
CA LEU A 137 -18.85 -14.23 10.90
C LEU A 137 -19.44 -12.86 11.23
N ASP A 138 -18.76 -12.02 12.01
CA ASP A 138 -19.15 -10.61 12.18
C ASP A 138 -18.49 -9.75 11.11
N CYS A 139 -19.18 -9.60 9.98
CA CYS A 139 -18.66 -8.87 8.82
C CYS A 139 -18.33 -7.41 9.17
N THR A 140 -19.10 -6.80 10.07
CA THR A 140 -19.03 -5.36 10.38
C THR A 140 -17.87 -4.99 11.29
N THR A 141 -17.22 -5.98 11.93
CA THR A 141 -16.00 -5.73 12.70
C THR A 141 -14.86 -5.22 11.83
N CYS A 142 -14.81 -5.65 10.56
CA CYS A 142 -13.81 -5.21 9.59
C CYS A 142 -14.42 -4.32 8.49
N HIS A 143 -15.60 -4.67 7.98
CA HIS A 143 -16.32 -3.91 6.96
C HIS A 143 -17.24 -2.87 7.61
N ILE A 144 -16.64 -1.87 8.26
CA ILE A 144 -17.35 -0.85 9.07
C ILE A 144 -18.32 -0.02 8.20
N ILE A 145 -18.02 0.12 6.90
CA ILE A 145 -18.85 0.85 5.95
C ILE A 145 -19.26 -0.11 4.81
N PRO A 146 -20.49 -0.67 4.84
CA PRO A 146 -20.98 -1.56 3.78
C PRO A 146 -20.99 -0.92 2.39
N HIS A 147 -21.04 0.40 2.31
CA HIS A 147 -20.97 1.14 1.04
C HIS A 147 -19.58 1.19 0.41
N THR A 148 -18.53 0.86 1.16
CA THR A 148 -17.14 0.84 0.69
C THR A 148 -16.43 -0.40 1.23
N PRO A 149 -16.87 -1.61 0.82
CA PRO A 149 -16.48 -2.86 1.48
C PRO A 149 -14.97 -3.14 1.43
N LEU A 150 -14.24 -2.60 0.45
CA LEU A 150 -12.79 -2.79 0.34
C LEU A 150 -11.98 -1.79 1.19
N ASN A 151 -12.61 -0.75 1.75
CA ASN A 151 -11.98 0.21 2.63
C ASN A 151 -12.01 -0.30 4.06
N VAL A 152 -11.15 -1.28 4.35
CA VAL A 152 -11.00 -1.87 5.68
C VAL A 152 -9.82 -1.21 6.39
N PRO A 153 -10.04 -0.30 7.34
CA PRO A 153 -8.97 0.30 8.11
C PRO A 153 -8.28 -0.76 8.97
N MET A 154 -7.00 -0.55 9.27
CA MET A 154 -6.31 -1.40 10.22
C MET A 154 -6.92 -1.20 11.62
N ASN A 155 -7.10 -2.29 12.36
CA ASN A 155 -7.59 -2.28 13.73
C ASN A 155 -6.90 -3.38 14.55
N ASP A 156 -7.07 -3.34 15.87
CA ASP A 156 -6.40 -4.26 16.80
C ASP A 156 -6.77 -5.73 16.53
N LEU A 157 -8.03 -5.99 16.11
CA LEU A 157 -8.45 -7.32 15.76
C LEU A 157 -7.67 -7.85 14.55
N LEU A 158 -7.60 -7.10 13.45
CA LEU A 158 -6.87 -7.50 12.25
C LEU A 158 -5.37 -7.65 12.53
N ALA A 159 -4.78 -6.75 13.31
CA ALA A 159 -3.37 -6.80 13.68
C ALA A 159 -2.96 -8.15 14.27
N GLY A 160 -3.81 -8.73 15.13
CA GLY A 160 -3.56 -10.03 15.76
C GLY A 160 -3.94 -11.27 14.93
N GLN A 161 -4.55 -11.11 13.76
CA GLN A 161 -5.16 -12.22 13.01
C GLN A 161 -4.54 -12.42 11.62
N CYS A 162 -3.48 -11.66 11.27
CA CYS A 162 -2.83 -11.70 9.95
C CYS A 162 -2.46 -13.13 9.53
N ALA A 163 -1.85 -13.90 10.44
CA ALA A 163 -1.35 -15.26 10.17
C ALA A 163 -2.45 -16.30 9.89
N ASN A 164 -3.71 -16.04 10.26
CA ASN A 164 -4.81 -16.94 9.97
C ASN A 164 -5.15 -17.02 8.47
N CYS A 165 -4.84 -15.95 7.73
CA CYS A 165 -5.07 -15.87 6.29
C CYS A 165 -3.76 -15.80 5.50
N HIS A 166 -2.74 -15.12 6.04
CA HIS A 166 -1.43 -14.93 5.41
C HIS A 166 -0.38 -15.87 6.01
N THR A 167 -0.60 -17.19 5.84
CA THR A 167 0.29 -18.23 6.38
C THR A 167 1.69 -18.21 5.78
N GLY A 168 1.84 -17.76 4.53
CA GLY A 168 3.14 -17.61 3.86
C GLY A 168 4.09 -16.65 4.58
N PRO A 169 3.78 -15.34 4.63
CA PRO A 169 4.56 -14.34 5.37
C PRO A 169 4.88 -14.71 6.82
N ALA A 170 3.87 -15.20 7.56
CA ALA A 170 4.05 -15.63 8.95
C ALA A 170 4.99 -16.85 9.05
N GLY A 171 4.88 -17.79 8.11
CA GLY A 171 5.78 -18.92 7.99
C GLY A 171 7.22 -18.51 7.68
N GLU A 172 7.42 -17.55 6.77
CA GLU A 172 8.75 -17.02 6.44
C GLU A 172 9.43 -16.38 7.66
N LEU A 173 8.74 -15.51 8.39
CA LEU A 173 9.29 -14.88 9.62
C LEU A 173 9.62 -15.90 10.72
N THR A 174 8.90 -17.02 10.76
CA THR A 174 9.14 -18.13 11.71
C THR A 174 10.34 -18.98 11.27
N GLN A 175 10.45 -19.28 9.97
CA GLN A 175 11.48 -20.14 9.41
C GLN A 175 12.83 -19.42 9.27
N PHE A 176 12.82 -18.11 9.05
CA PHE A 176 14.00 -17.28 8.84
C PHE A 176 14.06 -16.12 9.86
N PRO A 177 14.41 -16.41 11.13
CA PRO A 177 14.44 -15.39 12.18
C PRO A 177 15.35 -14.21 11.84
N SER A 178 14.83 -12.99 12.06
CA SER A 178 15.54 -11.73 11.88
C SER A 178 14.94 -10.65 12.79
N ALA A 179 15.46 -9.42 12.74
CA ALA A 179 14.86 -8.30 13.47
C ALA A 179 13.38 -8.06 13.10
N HIS A 180 12.95 -8.43 11.89
CA HIS A 180 11.55 -8.33 11.48
C HIS A 180 10.65 -9.34 12.20
N THR A 181 11.19 -10.48 12.67
CA THR A 181 10.43 -11.47 13.44
C THR A 181 9.96 -10.91 14.79
N GLU A 182 10.65 -9.90 15.31
CA GLU A 182 10.30 -9.22 16.57
C GLU A 182 9.22 -8.14 16.38
N GLN A 183 8.86 -7.81 15.14
CA GLN A 183 7.87 -6.79 14.82
C GLN A 183 6.51 -7.41 14.53
N GLY A 184 5.44 -6.75 15.01
CA GLY A 184 4.09 -7.11 14.62
C GLY A 184 3.85 -6.80 13.14
N CYS A 185 2.98 -7.57 12.48
CA CYS A 185 2.61 -7.32 11.07
C CYS A 185 2.11 -5.88 10.86
N SER A 186 1.35 -5.36 11.83
CA SER A 186 0.79 -4.02 11.85
C SER A 186 1.82 -2.92 12.11
N THR A 187 3.07 -3.23 12.46
CA THR A 187 4.13 -2.21 12.56
C THR A 187 4.41 -1.63 11.17
N CYS A 188 4.45 -2.49 10.16
CA CYS A 188 4.67 -2.10 8.77
C CYS A 188 3.33 -1.95 8.03
N HIS A 189 2.42 -2.92 8.15
CA HIS A 189 1.13 -2.94 7.44
C HIS A 189 0.05 -2.13 8.18
N HIS A 190 0.37 -0.90 8.59
CA HIS A 190 -0.38 -0.18 9.63
C HIS A 190 -1.57 0.65 9.14
N THR A 191 -1.68 0.95 7.84
CA THR A 191 -2.69 1.91 7.34
C THR A 191 -4.07 1.29 7.11
N LYS A 192 -4.12 0.17 6.38
CA LYS A 192 -5.35 -0.51 5.98
C LYS A 192 -5.04 -1.97 5.69
N HIS A 193 -6.07 -2.81 5.69
CA HIS A 193 -5.91 -4.19 5.23
C HIS A 193 -5.37 -4.21 3.80
N GLY A 194 -4.34 -5.04 3.54
CA GLY A 194 -3.66 -5.13 2.26
C GLY A 194 -2.73 -3.94 1.93
N ASN A 195 -2.47 -3.03 2.87
CA ASN A 195 -1.46 -1.99 2.69
C ASN A 195 -0.08 -2.61 2.51
N ILE A 196 0.72 -2.14 1.55
CA ILE A 196 2.15 -2.48 1.46
C ILE A 196 2.91 -1.17 1.70
N PRO A 197 3.62 -1.02 2.83
CA PRO A 197 4.31 0.21 3.19
C PRO A 197 5.59 0.42 2.39
N SER A 198 6.18 1.60 2.54
CA SER A 198 7.53 1.87 2.05
C SER A 198 8.57 1.31 3.03
N CYS A 199 9.63 0.69 2.52
CA CYS A 199 10.78 0.30 3.35
C CYS A 199 11.47 1.51 3.99
N MET A 200 11.37 2.67 3.33
CA MET A 200 12.03 3.91 3.74
C MET A 200 11.39 4.58 4.96
N GLU A 201 10.30 4.02 5.48
CA GLU A 201 9.74 4.43 6.77
C GLU A 201 10.70 4.09 7.93
N CYS A 202 11.61 3.12 7.75
CA CYS A 202 12.58 2.70 8.77
C CYS A 202 14.00 2.41 8.27
N HIS A 203 14.22 2.25 6.96
CA HIS A 203 15.52 1.88 6.40
C HIS A 203 16.03 2.89 5.39
N GLU A 204 17.32 3.20 5.41
CA GLU A 204 17.99 3.91 4.34
C GLU A 204 18.38 2.97 3.18
N PRO A 205 18.39 3.46 1.92
CA PRO A 205 18.84 2.68 0.78
C PRO A 205 20.35 2.45 0.81
N HIS A 206 20.81 1.37 0.18
CA HIS A 206 22.25 1.09 0.05
C HIS A 206 22.93 1.93 -1.03
N ILE A 207 22.18 2.32 -2.07
CA ILE A 207 22.65 3.21 -3.14
C ILE A 207 21.78 4.46 -3.22
N PRO A 208 22.34 5.62 -3.59
CA PRO A 208 21.55 6.83 -3.81
C PRO A 208 20.37 6.57 -4.75
N ASP A 209 19.21 7.09 -4.38
CA ASP A 209 17.97 7.04 -5.16
C ASP A 209 17.48 5.62 -5.52
N GLN A 210 17.85 4.60 -4.72
CA GLN A 210 17.35 3.23 -4.91
C GLN A 210 15.82 3.18 -4.73
N PRO A 211 15.06 2.70 -5.73
CA PRO A 211 13.63 2.49 -5.56
C PRO A 211 13.37 1.29 -4.63
N VAL A 212 12.25 1.31 -3.91
CA VAL A 212 11.84 0.24 -2.97
C VAL A 212 11.72 -1.12 -3.67
N GLU A 213 11.34 -1.13 -4.95
CA GLU A 213 11.27 -2.33 -5.77
C GLU A 213 12.63 -3.01 -5.94
N ALA A 214 13.70 -2.22 -6.04
CA ALA A 214 15.06 -2.73 -6.16
C ALA A 214 15.63 -3.27 -4.84
N CYS A 215 15.03 -2.97 -3.68
CA CYS A 215 15.43 -3.60 -2.42
C CYS A 215 15.09 -5.10 -2.44
N LYS A 216 13.93 -5.44 -3.02
CA LYS A 216 13.39 -6.80 -3.08
C LYS A 216 14.12 -7.73 -4.05
N SER A 217 14.97 -7.20 -4.94
CA SER A 217 15.81 -8.05 -5.79
C SER A 217 16.90 -8.75 -4.98
N CYS A 218 17.30 -8.14 -3.86
CA CYS A 218 18.36 -8.68 -3.02
C CYS A 218 17.81 -9.33 -1.76
N HIS A 219 16.84 -8.72 -1.08
CA HIS A 219 16.35 -9.20 0.21
C HIS A 219 14.83 -9.28 0.23
N PRO A 220 14.23 -10.47 0.46
CA PRO A 220 12.80 -10.57 0.68
C PRO A 220 12.43 -10.03 2.08
N VAL A 221 11.33 -9.27 2.19
CA VAL A 221 10.98 -8.52 3.42
C VAL A 221 10.77 -9.40 4.65
N HIS A 222 10.20 -10.60 4.50
CA HIS A 222 9.93 -11.52 5.61
C HIS A 222 11.07 -12.53 5.86
N ARG A 223 12.17 -12.43 5.12
CA ARG A 223 13.40 -13.20 5.32
C ARG A 223 14.61 -12.37 4.86
N PRO A 224 14.81 -11.17 5.44
CA PRO A 224 15.73 -10.16 4.88
C PRO A 224 17.19 -10.61 4.87
N LEU A 225 17.55 -11.64 5.64
CA LEU A 225 18.89 -12.22 5.68
C LEU A 225 19.14 -13.25 4.57
N GLU A 226 18.10 -13.71 3.86
CA GLU A 226 18.23 -14.57 2.69
C GLU A 226 18.55 -13.71 1.47
N ILE A 227 19.79 -13.26 1.42
CA ILE A 227 20.31 -12.37 0.37
C ILE A 227 20.54 -13.17 -0.91
N THR A 228 19.84 -12.79 -1.98
CA THR A 228 20.06 -13.30 -3.33
C THR A 228 20.61 -12.20 -4.22
N TYR A 229 21.35 -12.55 -5.27
CA TYR A 229 21.79 -11.58 -6.27
C TYR A 229 22.06 -12.30 -7.58
N GLU A 230 21.93 -11.56 -8.67
CA GLU A 230 22.20 -12.04 -10.02
C GLU A 230 23.57 -11.55 -10.49
N PRO A 231 24.17 -12.18 -11.52
CA PRO A 231 25.34 -11.61 -12.19
C PRO A 231 25.08 -10.19 -12.70
N GLY A 232 26.09 -9.30 -12.65
CA GLY A 232 25.94 -7.91 -13.12
C GLY A 232 25.58 -6.90 -12.02
N THR A 233 25.58 -7.31 -10.74
CA THR A 233 25.28 -6.44 -9.59
C THR A 233 26.55 -5.90 -8.90
N GLU A 234 27.70 -5.90 -9.57
CA GLU A 234 29.00 -5.60 -8.93
C GLU A 234 29.05 -4.19 -8.33
N ALA A 235 28.45 -3.21 -9.02
CA ALA A 235 28.33 -1.84 -8.49
C ALA A 235 27.49 -1.80 -7.20
N THR A 236 26.46 -2.62 -7.09
CA THR A 236 25.65 -2.77 -5.87
C THR A 236 26.46 -3.41 -4.75
N CYS A 237 27.31 -4.41 -5.06
CA CYS A 237 28.25 -4.97 -4.08
C CYS A 237 29.20 -3.87 -3.57
N GLY A 238 29.69 -3.00 -4.45
CA GLY A 238 30.56 -1.87 -4.12
C GLY A 238 29.95 -0.84 -3.17
N ALA A 239 28.62 -0.72 -3.11
CA ALA A 239 27.96 0.17 -2.16
C ALA A 239 28.26 -0.20 -0.69
N CYS A 240 28.37 -1.50 -0.39
CA CYS A 240 28.73 -2.02 0.93
C CYS A 240 30.21 -2.43 1.02
N HIS A 241 30.82 -2.82 -0.11
CA HIS A 241 32.17 -3.37 -0.19
C HIS A 241 33.10 -2.49 -1.04
N ASP A 242 33.01 -1.16 -0.87
CA ASP A 242 33.72 -0.15 -1.68
C ASP A 242 35.22 -0.44 -1.85
N GLN A 243 35.90 -0.75 -0.75
CA GLN A 243 37.34 -1.05 -0.78
C GLN A 243 37.66 -2.27 -1.65
N VAL A 244 36.88 -3.34 -1.53
CA VAL A 244 37.08 -4.58 -2.30
C VAL A 244 36.73 -4.35 -3.76
N TYR A 245 35.61 -3.66 -4.02
CA TYR A 245 35.17 -3.32 -5.36
C TYR A 245 36.21 -2.49 -6.11
N ASN A 246 36.78 -1.46 -5.47
CA ASN A 246 37.81 -0.63 -6.07
C ASN A 246 39.10 -1.42 -6.37
N VAL A 247 39.50 -2.34 -5.50
CA VAL A 247 40.66 -3.21 -5.75
C VAL A 247 40.41 -4.19 -6.89
N TRP A 248 39.23 -4.82 -6.92
CA TRP A 248 38.82 -5.73 -7.99
C TRP A 248 38.75 -5.01 -9.34
N ALA A 249 38.07 -3.86 -9.40
CA ALA A 249 37.89 -3.07 -10.62
C ALA A 249 39.21 -2.55 -11.19
N ALA A 250 40.18 -2.23 -10.32
CA ALA A 250 41.52 -1.78 -10.72
C ALA A 250 42.52 -2.93 -10.96
N SER A 251 42.16 -4.18 -10.64
CA SER A 251 43.10 -5.29 -10.72
C SER A 251 43.44 -5.64 -12.18
N PRO A 252 44.73 -5.77 -12.54
CA PRO A 252 45.15 -6.25 -13.85
C PRO A 252 45.07 -7.79 -13.98
N SER A 253 44.64 -8.51 -12.94
CA SER A 253 44.51 -9.96 -12.95
C SER A 253 43.26 -10.42 -13.71
N LYS A 254 43.19 -11.70 -14.09
CA LYS A 254 41.97 -12.27 -14.69
C LYS A 254 40.77 -12.31 -13.74
N HIS A 255 40.98 -12.19 -12.43
CA HIS A 255 39.88 -12.19 -11.47
C HIS A 255 39.01 -10.93 -11.55
N SER A 256 39.54 -9.80 -12.05
CA SER A 256 38.71 -8.61 -12.34
C SER A 256 37.70 -8.84 -13.47
N GLY A 257 37.89 -9.88 -14.29
CA GLY A 257 36.94 -10.31 -15.30
C GLY A 257 35.86 -11.29 -14.80
N VAL A 258 35.87 -11.65 -13.51
CA VAL A 258 34.91 -12.58 -12.92
C VAL A 258 33.90 -11.81 -12.07
N ALA A 259 32.62 -11.96 -12.40
CA ALA A 259 31.51 -11.38 -11.64
C ALA A 259 31.53 -11.82 -10.17
N CYS A 260 31.23 -10.90 -9.25
CA CYS A 260 31.20 -11.19 -7.81
C CYS A 260 30.34 -12.41 -7.49
N ALA A 261 29.14 -12.48 -8.09
CA ALA A 261 28.16 -13.53 -7.90
C ALA A 261 28.62 -14.93 -8.38
N LYS A 262 29.66 -14.98 -9.22
CA LYS A 262 30.22 -16.25 -9.71
C LYS A 262 31.18 -16.90 -8.72
N CYS A 263 31.80 -16.10 -7.86
CA CYS A 263 32.66 -16.59 -6.78
C CYS A 263 31.90 -16.67 -5.46
N HIS A 264 31.14 -15.63 -5.15
CA HIS A 264 30.26 -15.57 -4.00
C HIS A 264 28.89 -16.01 -4.47
N GLU A 265 28.56 -17.30 -4.38
CA GLU A 265 27.22 -17.79 -4.76
C GLU A 265 26.18 -17.52 -3.66
N LYS A 266 26.65 -17.40 -2.42
CA LYS A 266 25.87 -16.98 -1.25
C LYS A 266 26.52 -15.77 -0.63
N HIS A 267 25.71 -14.78 -0.23
CA HIS A 267 26.23 -13.59 0.44
C HIS A 267 27.07 -13.96 1.67
N GLY A 268 28.28 -13.39 1.77
CA GLY A 268 29.23 -13.68 2.85
C GLY A 268 29.99 -15.02 2.73
N GLN A 269 29.69 -15.87 1.74
CA GLN A 269 30.46 -17.09 1.49
C GLN A 269 31.79 -16.75 0.83
N ILE A 270 32.89 -17.32 1.33
CA ILE A 270 34.20 -17.27 0.65
C ILE A 270 34.43 -18.65 0.02
N PRO A 271 34.56 -18.76 -1.31
CA PRO A 271 34.79 -20.04 -1.96
C PRO A 271 36.22 -20.53 -1.74
N GLU A 272 36.41 -21.85 -1.82
CA GLU A 272 37.74 -22.45 -1.88
C GLU A 272 38.37 -22.20 -3.26
N CYS A 273 39.68 -21.95 -3.29
CA CYS A 273 40.41 -21.71 -4.55
C CYS A 273 40.29 -22.91 -5.50
N THR A 274 40.22 -24.12 -4.92
CA THR A 274 40.13 -25.39 -5.63
C THR A 274 38.78 -25.62 -6.31
N ASN A 275 37.75 -24.83 -6.01
CA ASN A 275 36.47 -24.89 -6.72
C ASN A 275 36.62 -24.52 -8.21
N CYS A 276 37.66 -23.74 -8.55
CA CYS A 276 37.97 -23.35 -9.93
C CYS A 276 39.40 -23.72 -10.37
N HIS A 277 40.34 -23.89 -9.43
CA HIS A 277 41.75 -24.15 -9.74
C HIS A 277 42.17 -25.58 -9.34
N ASN A 278 42.37 -26.45 -10.33
CA ASN A 278 42.60 -27.87 -10.05
C ASN A 278 43.97 -28.21 -9.46
N GLN A 279 45.06 -27.51 -9.83
CA GLN A 279 46.39 -27.73 -9.25
C GLN A 279 47.40 -26.67 -9.75
N PRO A 280 47.39 -25.44 -9.21
CA PRO A 280 48.24 -24.37 -9.74
C PRO A 280 49.73 -24.53 -9.40
N HIS A 281 50.07 -25.37 -8.41
CA HIS A 281 51.43 -25.63 -7.94
C HIS A 281 51.69 -27.13 -7.74
N ASP A 282 52.97 -27.50 -7.65
CA ASP A 282 53.36 -28.89 -7.37
C ASP A 282 52.85 -29.37 -6.00
N PRO A 283 52.56 -30.67 -5.83
CA PRO A 283 52.06 -31.22 -4.56
C PRO A 283 52.92 -30.87 -3.34
N LYS A 284 54.25 -30.84 -3.45
CA LYS A 284 55.15 -30.54 -2.32
C LYS A 284 55.02 -29.09 -1.86
N MET A 285 54.83 -28.16 -2.79
CA MET A 285 54.56 -26.76 -2.45
C MET A 285 53.20 -26.60 -1.75
N LEU A 286 52.17 -27.28 -2.24
CA LEU A 286 50.83 -27.25 -1.64
C LEU A 286 50.80 -27.92 -0.25
N GLU A 287 51.61 -28.97 -0.02
CA GLU A 287 51.78 -29.60 1.28
C GLU A 287 52.47 -28.64 2.28
N LYS A 288 53.49 -27.91 1.83
CA LYS A 288 54.21 -26.94 2.67
C LYS A 288 53.43 -25.64 2.92
N PHE A 289 52.62 -25.21 1.96
CA PHE A 289 51.83 -23.98 1.99
C PHE A 289 50.37 -24.28 1.63
N PRO A 290 49.59 -24.81 2.59
CA PRO A 290 48.22 -25.26 2.32
C PRO A 290 47.24 -24.09 2.06
N ARG A 291 47.59 -22.85 2.41
CA ARG A 291 46.75 -21.68 2.17
C ARG A 291 47.30 -20.85 1.01
N CYS A 292 46.52 -20.76 -0.06
CA CYS A 292 46.88 -19.98 -1.25
C CYS A 292 47.18 -18.51 -0.91
N LEU A 293 46.44 -17.93 0.03
CA LEU A 293 46.55 -16.53 0.43
C LEU A 293 47.86 -16.18 1.17
N ASP A 294 48.67 -17.16 1.56
CA ASP A 294 49.99 -16.91 2.16
C ASP A 294 50.97 -16.28 1.15
N CYS A 295 50.74 -16.50 -0.15
CA CYS A 295 51.51 -15.87 -1.23
C CYS A 295 50.64 -15.09 -2.21
N HIS A 296 49.38 -15.49 -2.42
CA HIS A 296 48.45 -14.81 -3.34
C HIS A 296 47.59 -13.73 -2.67
N ILE A 297 47.92 -13.34 -1.43
CA ILE A 297 47.53 -12.19 -0.57
C ILE A 297 46.09 -11.65 -0.71
N ASN A 298 45.62 -11.35 -1.92
CA ASN A 298 44.27 -10.89 -2.20
C ASN A 298 43.67 -11.60 -3.42
N ALA A 299 42.61 -12.38 -3.21
CA ALA A 299 41.88 -13.05 -4.30
C ALA A 299 41.29 -12.07 -5.33
N HIS A 300 41.00 -10.82 -4.95
CA HIS A 300 40.47 -9.79 -5.84
C HIS A 300 41.57 -9.05 -6.62
N ASN A 301 42.85 -9.26 -6.26
CA ASN A 301 43.99 -8.73 -6.98
C ASN A 301 45.22 -9.63 -6.80
N PRO A 302 45.17 -10.90 -7.27
CA PRO A 302 46.28 -11.80 -7.14
C PRO A 302 47.48 -11.30 -7.97
N PRO A 303 48.71 -11.66 -7.58
CA PRO A 303 49.90 -11.34 -8.36
C PRO A 303 49.79 -11.87 -9.79
N ILE A 304 50.15 -11.03 -10.76
CA ILE A 304 50.32 -11.45 -12.15
C ILE A 304 51.82 -11.65 -12.43
N ASN A 305 52.17 -12.77 -13.08
CA ASN A 305 53.48 -12.89 -13.68
C ASN A 305 53.52 -11.95 -14.89
N LYS A 306 54.40 -10.94 -14.85
CA LYS A 306 54.69 -10.08 -15.99
C LYS A 306 55.48 -10.83 -17.05
#